data_AF-A0A497JRR2-F1
#
_entry.id   AF-A0A497JRR2-F1
#
_cell.length_a   1.000
_cell.length_b   1.000
_cell.length_c   1.000
_cell.angle_alpha   90.00
_cell.angle_beta   90.00
_cell.angle_gamma   90.00
#
_symmetry.space_group_name_H-M   'P 1'
#
loop_
_entity.id
_entity.type
_entity.pdbx_description
1 polymer ?
#
loop_
_entity_poly.entity_id
_entity_poly.type
_entity_poly.pdbx_seq_one_letter_code
_entity_poly.pdbx_strand_id
1 'polypeptide(L)'
;MLRTNKEKLVKLSVVGEVTSPIYGRSPYRISADGQPVVLPGVGGITYNIRVGDPACGWEADHVEPGVSVQNREKEDVYSPANRAFNILSCVGNEATVVSGDAKGAKGVVTGKHGGIEHVLVDFPPETLEKLLIGDKILIKTYGLGLKLLDFPEIKVMNIDPGFLEALDIKPAGDKLEIPVTHQIPAKIMGSGLGATQTYSGDYDIQLFDKPTVEAYGLEDLRLGDLVAIMDADSTYGRLYRKGAVTVGIVVHCNSVISGHGPGVTTLFTSSKGKIAPRIDPGANIAKILKLRTDI
;
A
#
# COMPACT_ATOMS: atom_id res chain seq x y z
N MET A 1 9.45 7.62 22.32
CA MET A 1 9.10 8.17 20.99
C MET A 1 10.38 8.25 20.17
N LEU A 2 10.40 7.68 18.97
CA LEU A 2 11.60 7.71 18.11
C LEU A 2 11.92 9.15 17.69
N ARG A 3 13.19 9.55 17.72
CA ARG A 3 13.56 10.87 17.21
C ARG A 3 13.51 10.88 15.69
N THR A 4 12.78 11.84 15.14
CA THR A 4 12.64 12.03 13.70
C THR A 4 12.95 13.46 13.29
N ASN A 5 13.02 13.71 11.99
CA ASN A 5 13.07 15.05 11.42
C ASN A 5 11.67 15.61 11.07
N LYS A 6 10.58 15.14 11.70
CA LYS A 6 9.20 15.50 11.31
C LYS A 6 8.93 17.00 11.23
N GLU A 7 9.54 17.79 12.12
CA GLU A 7 9.42 19.26 12.18
C GLU A 7 10.04 19.97 10.97
N LYS A 8 10.88 19.26 10.19
CA LYS A 8 11.51 19.77 8.96
C LYS A 8 10.78 19.33 7.69
N LEU A 9 9.73 18.52 7.82
CA LEU A 9 8.98 18.01 6.67
C LEU A 9 7.98 19.06 6.20
N VAL A 10 7.80 19.11 4.87
CA VAL A 10 6.86 20.01 4.23
C VAL A 10 5.52 19.29 4.03
N LYS A 11 4.43 20.01 4.31
CA LYS A 11 3.08 19.60 3.90
C LYS A 11 2.72 20.28 2.60
N LEU A 12 2.21 19.52 1.63
CA LEU A 12 1.78 20.07 0.34
C LEU A 12 0.35 19.61 0.02
N SER A 13 -0.38 20.39 -0.76
CA SER A 13 -1.64 19.94 -1.35
C SER A 13 -1.37 19.17 -2.64
N VAL A 14 -1.94 17.98 -2.76
CA VAL A 14 -2.13 17.31 -4.05
C VAL A 14 -3.61 17.01 -4.24
N VAL A 15 -4.10 17.16 -5.47
CA VAL A 15 -5.48 16.85 -5.82
C VAL A 15 -5.50 15.76 -6.87
N GLY A 16 -6.38 14.79 -6.66
CA GLY A 16 -6.72 13.76 -7.62
C GLY A 16 -8.23 13.68 -7.77
N GLU A 17 -8.69 12.71 -8.54
CA GLU A 17 -10.10 12.38 -8.66
C GLU A 17 -10.32 10.88 -8.58
N VAL A 18 -11.51 10.49 -8.12
CA VAL A 18 -11.96 9.10 -8.12
C VAL A 18 -11.91 8.55 -9.55
N THR A 19 -11.19 7.45 -9.75
CA THR A 19 -10.96 6.89 -11.08
C THR A 19 -12.03 5.90 -11.47
N SER A 20 -12.33 5.78 -12.76
CA SER A 20 -13.14 4.67 -13.26
C SER A 20 -12.42 3.34 -13.08
N PRO A 21 -13.14 2.21 -12.89
CA PRO A 21 -12.59 0.90 -13.15
C PRO A 21 -12.08 0.80 -14.59
N ILE A 22 -11.02 0.03 -14.82
CA ILE A 22 -10.42 -0.09 -16.14
C ILE A 22 -10.27 -1.55 -16.58
N TYR A 23 -10.44 -1.75 -17.89
CA TYR A 23 -10.00 -2.93 -18.61
C TYR A 23 -9.04 -2.53 -19.70
N GLY A 24 -8.12 -3.43 -20.04
CA GLY A 24 -7.33 -3.30 -21.25
C GLY A 24 -8.18 -3.48 -22.51
N ARG A 25 -7.52 -3.60 -23.66
CA ARG A 25 -8.22 -3.89 -24.93
C ARG A 25 -9.01 -5.21 -24.92
N SER A 26 -8.55 -6.17 -24.12
CA SER A 26 -9.21 -7.45 -23.92
C SER A 26 -9.98 -7.44 -22.59
N PRO A 27 -11.20 -8.02 -22.54
CA PRO A 27 -11.89 -8.26 -21.28
C PRO A 27 -11.24 -9.39 -20.47
N TYR A 28 -10.39 -10.22 -21.11
CA TYR A 28 -9.75 -11.36 -20.46
C TYR A 28 -8.46 -10.98 -19.76
N ARG A 29 -8.29 -11.53 -18.56
CA ARG A 29 -7.02 -11.69 -17.85
C ARG A 29 -6.57 -13.13 -18.04
N ILE A 30 -5.26 -13.35 -18.16
CA ILE A 30 -4.70 -14.69 -18.32
C ILE A 30 -4.16 -15.14 -16.97
N SER A 31 -4.76 -16.20 -16.41
CA SER A 31 -4.33 -16.77 -15.14
C SER A 31 -2.95 -17.44 -15.25
N ALA A 32 -2.32 -17.73 -14.12
CA ALA A 32 -0.98 -18.33 -14.05
C ALA A 32 -0.90 -19.73 -14.67
N ASP A 33 -2.02 -20.44 -14.80
CA ASP A 33 -2.17 -21.72 -15.51
C ASP A 33 -2.62 -21.55 -16.99
N GLY A 34 -2.68 -20.31 -17.48
CA GLY A 34 -2.91 -19.98 -18.89
C GLY A 34 -4.38 -19.90 -19.30
N GLN A 35 -5.34 -19.85 -18.36
CA GLN A 35 -6.76 -19.74 -18.67
C GLN A 35 -7.21 -18.29 -18.82
N PRO A 36 -8.04 -17.96 -19.83
CA PRO A 36 -8.66 -16.65 -19.93
C PRO A 36 -9.86 -16.54 -18.98
N VAL A 37 -9.85 -15.53 -18.11
CA VAL A 37 -10.94 -15.24 -17.16
C VAL A 37 -11.38 -13.79 -17.25
N VAL A 38 -12.64 -13.50 -16.91
CA VAL A 38 -13.20 -12.14 -16.88
C VAL A 38 -13.55 -11.81 -15.44
N LEU A 39 -12.77 -10.92 -14.83
CA LEU A 39 -12.82 -10.63 -13.39
C LEU A 39 -12.75 -9.12 -13.12
N PRO A 40 -13.52 -8.61 -12.13
CA PRO A 40 -13.34 -7.24 -11.66
C PRO A 40 -11.90 -7.01 -11.17
N GLY A 41 -11.44 -5.77 -11.25
CA GLY A 41 -10.08 -5.42 -10.85
C GLY A 41 -9.89 -3.98 -10.42
N VAL A 42 -8.80 -3.36 -10.87
CA VAL A 42 -8.36 -2.03 -10.42
C VAL A 42 -9.32 -0.89 -10.81
N GLY A 43 -9.25 0.19 -10.04
CA GLY A 43 -9.99 1.44 -10.24
C GLY A 43 -11.42 1.40 -9.70
N GLY A 44 -11.99 2.59 -9.47
CA GLY A 44 -13.37 2.74 -9.02
C GLY A 44 -13.54 3.00 -7.53
N ILE A 45 -14.79 2.78 -7.11
CA ILE A 45 -15.22 2.74 -5.72
C ILE A 45 -15.62 1.30 -5.45
N THR A 46 -14.84 0.61 -4.63
CA THR A 46 -15.11 -0.77 -4.24
C THR A 46 -15.95 -0.77 -2.97
N TYR A 47 -17.25 -1.04 -3.12
CA TYR A 47 -18.24 -0.89 -2.05
C TYR A 47 -18.16 -1.98 -0.96
N ASN A 48 -17.73 -3.19 -1.31
CA ASN A 48 -17.78 -4.38 -0.44
C ASN A 48 -16.39 -4.89 -0.02
N ILE A 49 -15.32 -4.18 -0.38
CA ILE A 49 -13.95 -4.52 0.03
C ILE A 49 -13.26 -3.24 0.48
N ARG A 50 -12.84 -3.23 1.74
CA ARG A 50 -12.14 -2.12 2.39
C ARG A 50 -10.88 -2.62 3.07
N VAL A 51 -10.07 -1.68 3.52
CA VAL A 51 -8.92 -1.99 4.37
C VAL A 51 -9.36 -2.81 5.59
N GLY A 52 -8.58 -3.83 5.95
CA GLY A 52 -8.91 -4.81 6.98
C GLY A 52 -9.69 -6.03 6.51
N ASP A 53 -10.20 -6.07 5.27
CA ASP A 53 -10.77 -7.29 4.68
C ASP A 53 -9.68 -8.26 4.19
N PRO A 54 -9.99 -9.56 3.98
CA PRO A 54 -9.06 -10.49 3.37
C PRO A 54 -8.53 -9.97 2.03
N ALA A 55 -7.23 -10.10 1.79
CA ALA A 55 -6.60 -9.79 0.51
C ALA A 55 -6.78 -10.92 -0.51
N CYS A 56 -7.23 -12.10 -0.06
CA CYS A 56 -7.39 -13.29 -0.87
C CYS A 56 -8.84 -13.83 -0.80
N GLY A 57 -9.19 -14.72 -1.73
CA GLY A 57 -10.47 -15.43 -1.72
C GLY A 57 -11.61 -14.74 -2.48
N TRP A 58 -11.32 -13.64 -3.16
CA TRP A 58 -12.27 -12.94 -4.01
C TRP A 58 -12.22 -13.48 -5.45
N GLU A 59 -13.38 -13.55 -6.11
CA GLU A 59 -13.49 -13.80 -7.56
C GLU A 59 -13.11 -12.51 -8.32
N ALA A 60 -11.83 -12.18 -8.30
CA ALA A 60 -11.30 -10.86 -8.64
C ALA A 60 -9.83 -10.92 -9.07
N ASP A 61 -9.33 -9.84 -9.67
CA ASP A 61 -7.90 -9.66 -9.98
C ASP A 61 -7.45 -8.22 -9.72
N HIS A 62 -6.51 -8.04 -8.79
CA HIS A 62 -5.99 -6.71 -8.39
C HIS A 62 -7.08 -5.74 -7.88
N VAL A 63 -8.16 -6.22 -7.26
CA VAL A 63 -9.16 -5.29 -6.71
C VAL A 63 -8.54 -4.41 -5.63
N GLU A 64 -8.75 -3.11 -5.77
CA GLU A 64 -8.28 -2.07 -4.87
C GLU A 64 -9.36 -1.75 -3.83
N PRO A 65 -9.07 -1.78 -2.51
CA PRO A 65 -10.05 -1.48 -1.47
C PRO A 65 -10.45 -0.01 -1.43
N GLY A 66 -11.73 0.24 -1.12
CA GLY A 66 -12.25 1.59 -0.92
C GLY A 66 -12.26 2.39 -2.23
N VAL A 67 -11.48 3.47 -2.29
CA VAL A 67 -11.54 4.43 -3.40
C VAL A 67 -10.18 4.56 -4.08
N SER A 68 -10.16 4.30 -5.38
CA SER A 68 -8.97 4.52 -6.22
C SER A 68 -8.95 5.95 -6.74
N VAL A 69 -7.81 6.63 -6.53
CA VAL A 69 -7.65 8.04 -6.86
C VAL A 69 -6.40 8.26 -7.69
N GLN A 70 -6.49 9.10 -8.71
CA GLN A 70 -5.33 9.54 -9.49
C GLN A 70 -5.48 11.03 -9.87
N ASN A 71 -4.37 11.71 -10.12
CA ASN A 71 -4.44 13.02 -10.78
C ASN A 71 -4.69 12.83 -12.29
N ARG A 72 -5.76 13.42 -12.81
CA ARG A 72 -6.17 13.35 -14.22
C ARG A 72 -6.09 14.69 -14.95
N GLU A 73 -5.18 15.57 -14.57
CA GLU A 73 -4.93 16.80 -15.35
C GLU A 73 -4.47 16.49 -16.79
N LYS A 74 -3.87 15.32 -16.98
CA LYS A 74 -3.55 14.74 -18.29
C LYS A 74 -4.08 13.32 -18.37
N GLU A 75 -4.37 12.85 -19.58
CA GLU A 75 -4.85 11.48 -19.81
C GLU A 75 -3.77 10.42 -19.52
N ASP A 76 -2.49 10.79 -19.65
CA ASP A 76 -1.36 9.90 -19.39
C ASP A 76 -1.21 9.64 -17.88
N VAL A 77 -1.36 8.37 -17.49
CA VAL A 77 -1.19 7.89 -16.10
C VAL A 77 0.22 8.16 -15.56
N TYR A 78 1.23 8.26 -16.44
CA TYR A 78 2.61 8.56 -16.06
C TYR A 78 2.94 10.06 -16.08
N SER A 79 1.93 10.93 -16.20
CA SER A 79 2.10 12.37 -16.21
C SER A 79 2.83 12.87 -14.95
N PRO A 80 3.60 13.98 -15.04
CA PRO A 80 4.31 14.51 -13.89
C PRO A 80 3.41 14.83 -12.68
N ALA A 81 2.18 15.27 -12.93
CA ALA A 81 1.21 15.58 -11.88
C ALA A 81 0.73 14.31 -11.16
N ASN A 82 0.41 13.24 -11.89
CA ASN A 82 0.02 11.97 -11.26
C ASN A 82 1.19 11.29 -10.54
N ARG A 83 2.40 11.38 -11.11
CA ARG A 83 3.61 10.94 -10.42
C ARG A 83 3.84 11.69 -9.11
N ALA A 84 3.66 13.01 -9.11
CA ALA A 84 3.75 13.81 -7.88
C ALA A 84 2.65 13.42 -6.88
N PHE A 85 1.41 13.22 -7.34
CA PHE A 85 0.30 12.75 -6.52
C PHE A 85 0.63 11.42 -5.83
N ASN A 86 1.18 10.45 -6.56
CA ASN A 86 1.57 9.15 -6.03
C ASN A 86 2.77 9.23 -5.07
N ILE A 87 3.85 9.92 -5.46
CA ILE A 87 5.07 10.05 -4.65
C ILE A 87 4.81 10.78 -3.33
N LEU A 88 4.05 11.88 -3.38
CA LEU A 88 3.86 12.74 -2.22
C LEU A 88 2.84 12.19 -1.22
N SER A 89 1.79 11.51 -1.70
CA SER A 89 0.81 10.87 -0.81
C SER A 89 1.49 9.81 0.03
N CYS A 90 1.26 9.77 1.33
CA CYS A 90 1.82 8.78 2.24
C CYS A 90 0.69 8.05 2.95
N VAL A 91 0.89 6.76 3.24
CA VAL A 91 -0.02 5.93 4.02
C VAL A 91 -0.26 6.59 5.39
N GLY A 92 -1.51 6.82 5.72
CA GLY A 92 -1.94 7.57 6.90
C GLY A 92 -2.25 9.06 6.66
N ASN A 93 -1.97 9.61 5.47
CA ASN A 93 -2.35 11.01 5.20
C ASN A 93 -3.87 11.19 5.17
N GLU A 94 -4.34 12.34 5.67
CA GLU A 94 -5.73 12.77 5.57
C GLU A 94 -6.10 13.07 4.10
N ALA A 95 -7.15 12.41 3.64
CA ALA A 95 -7.83 12.72 2.38
C ALA A 95 -9.16 13.43 2.67
N THR A 96 -9.53 14.40 1.84
CA THR A 96 -10.80 15.12 1.94
C THR A 96 -11.48 15.16 0.59
N VAL A 97 -12.75 14.78 0.54
CA VAL A 97 -13.58 14.99 -0.65
C VAL A 97 -13.87 16.49 -0.79
N VAL A 98 -13.58 17.09 -1.95
CA VAL A 98 -13.74 18.54 -2.18
C VAL A 98 -14.77 18.90 -3.25
N SER A 99 -15.45 17.90 -3.84
CA SER A 99 -16.58 18.05 -4.76
C SER A 99 -17.69 17.03 -4.45
N GLY A 100 -18.78 17.08 -5.23
CA GLY A 100 -19.85 16.08 -5.16
C GLY A 100 -20.67 16.11 -3.87
N ASP A 101 -21.54 15.13 -3.73
CA ASP A 101 -22.48 15.00 -2.59
C ASP A 101 -21.77 14.56 -1.31
N ALA A 102 -20.57 13.98 -1.44
CA ALA A 102 -19.71 13.58 -0.32
C ALA A 102 -18.75 14.70 0.14
N LYS A 103 -18.85 15.92 -0.41
CA LYS A 103 -17.94 17.03 -0.09
C LYS A 103 -17.81 17.27 1.41
N GLY A 104 -16.56 17.37 1.87
CA GLY A 104 -16.21 17.55 3.28
C GLY A 104 -15.94 16.26 4.03
N ALA A 105 -16.32 15.10 3.49
CA ALA A 105 -16.00 13.81 4.08
C ALA A 105 -14.49 13.60 4.17
N LYS A 106 -14.06 12.92 5.23
CA LYS A 106 -12.67 12.65 5.57
C LYS A 106 -12.37 11.17 5.40
N GLY A 107 -11.20 10.90 4.86
CA GLY A 107 -10.67 9.57 4.65
C GLY A 107 -9.17 9.52 4.92
N VAL A 108 -8.59 8.34 4.72
CA VAL A 108 -7.18 8.07 5.00
C VAL A 108 -6.56 7.33 3.83
N VAL A 109 -5.37 7.76 3.41
CA VAL A 109 -4.59 7.02 2.40
C VAL A 109 -4.15 5.68 3.00
N THR A 110 -4.50 4.58 2.37
CA THR A 110 -4.20 3.21 2.83
C THR A 110 -3.10 2.53 2.03
N GLY A 111 -2.81 3.02 0.83
CA GLY A 111 -1.85 2.38 -0.08
C GLY A 111 -1.65 3.10 -1.40
N LYS A 112 -0.79 2.52 -2.23
CA LYS A 112 -0.50 2.98 -3.60
C LYS A 112 -0.32 1.76 -4.50
N HIS A 113 -0.83 1.83 -5.72
CA HIS A 113 -0.69 0.76 -6.71
C HIS A 113 0.08 1.28 -7.93
N GLY A 114 1.25 0.69 -8.20
CA GLY A 114 2.13 1.06 -9.29
C GLY A 114 1.68 0.51 -10.65
N GLY A 115 2.15 1.11 -11.74
CA GLY A 115 1.78 0.73 -13.11
C GLY A 115 0.48 1.38 -13.56
N ILE A 116 -0.58 1.33 -12.74
CA ILE A 116 -1.75 2.21 -12.93
C ILE A 116 -1.65 3.54 -12.16
N GLU A 117 -0.67 3.63 -11.26
CA GLU A 117 -0.32 4.84 -10.51
C GLU A 117 -1.45 5.41 -9.65
N HIS A 118 -2.31 4.53 -9.11
CA HIS A 118 -3.38 4.90 -8.18
C HIS A 118 -2.85 5.11 -6.75
N VAL A 119 -3.49 6.02 -6.02
CA VAL A 119 -3.45 6.12 -4.55
C VAL A 119 -4.78 5.61 -4.02
N LEU A 120 -4.73 4.78 -2.98
CA LEU A 120 -5.90 4.13 -2.40
C LEU A 120 -6.30 4.86 -1.14
N VAL A 121 -7.60 5.16 -1.02
CA VAL A 121 -8.15 5.93 0.09
C VAL A 121 -9.33 5.20 0.69
N ASP A 122 -9.31 5.01 2.00
CA ASP A 122 -10.44 4.52 2.76
C ASP A 122 -11.29 5.69 3.27
N PHE A 123 -12.60 5.58 3.08
CA PHE A 123 -13.62 6.47 3.62
C PHE A 123 -14.68 5.63 4.38
N PRO A 124 -15.42 6.24 5.31
CA PRO A 124 -16.56 5.58 5.95
C PRO A 124 -17.59 5.07 4.91
N PRO A 125 -18.31 3.95 5.18
CA PRO A 125 -19.24 3.37 4.22
C PRO A 125 -20.29 4.35 3.67
N GLU A 126 -20.84 5.20 4.52
CA GLU A 126 -21.83 6.22 4.15
C GLU A 126 -21.28 7.30 3.20
N THR A 127 -19.95 7.44 3.14
CA THR A 127 -19.26 8.30 2.19
C THR A 127 -19.13 7.60 0.84
N LEU A 128 -18.82 6.30 0.83
CA LEU A 128 -18.69 5.51 -0.40
C LEU A 128 -19.98 5.55 -1.23
N GLU A 129 -21.14 5.48 -0.57
CA GLU A 129 -22.47 5.58 -1.21
C GLU A 129 -22.78 6.93 -1.87
N LYS A 130 -22.03 7.99 -1.52
CA LYS A 130 -22.22 9.35 -2.03
C LYS A 130 -21.16 9.77 -3.03
N LEU A 131 -20.07 9.03 -3.12
CA LEU A 131 -18.98 9.33 -4.03
C LEU A 131 -19.36 8.96 -5.45
N LEU A 132 -18.91 9.78 -6.39
CA LEU A 132 -18.98 9.50 -7.82
C LEU A 132 -17.59 9.43 -8.45
N ILE A 133 -17.50 8.73 -9.57
CA ILE A 133 -16.33 8.81 -10.43
C ILE A 133 -16.10 10.26 -10.85
N GLY A 134 -14.86 10.71 -10.77
CA GLY A 134 -14.47 12.10 -11.06
C GLY A 134 -14.56 13.05 -9.86
N ASP A 135 -15.10 12.61 -8.72
CA ASP A 135 -15.07 13.44 -7.52
C ASP A 135 -13.65 13.74 -7.07
N LYS A 136 -13.40 15.00 -6.73
CA LYS A 136 -12.08 15.52 -6.40
C LYS A 136 -11.73 15.17 -4.96
N ILE A 137 -10.54 14.61 -4.79
CA ILE A 137 -9.98 14.26 -3.50
C ILE A 137 -8.71 15.10 -3.28
N LEU A 138 -8.72 15.94 -2.24
CA LEU A 138 -7.57 16.68 -1.77
C LEU A 138 -6.85 15.87 -0.70
N ILE A 139 -5.56 15.61 -0.91
CA ILE A 139 -4.68 15.00 0.10
C ILE A 139 -3.72 16.07 0.61
N LYS A 140 -3.66 16.21 1.94
CA LYS A 140 -2.63 17.01 2.61
C LYS A 140 -1.42 16.12 2.84
N THR A 141 -0.48 16.14 1.91
CA THR A 141 0.65 15.21 1.92
C THR A 141 1.59 15.52 3.07
N TYR A 142 2.07 14.47 3.74
CA TYR A 142 3.03 14.60 4.83
C TYR A 142 3.78 13.28 5.05
N GLY A 143 5.11 13.31 5.00
CA GLY A 143 5.93 12.11 5.24
C GLY A 143 7.11 11.92 4.29
N LEU A 144 7.06 12.48 3.08
CA LEU A 144 8.20 12.40 2.16
C LEU A 144 9.43 13.12 2.74
N GLY A 145 10.55 12.39 2.83
CA GLY A 145 11.79 12.87 3.44
C GLY A 145 11.93 12.59 4.94
N LEU A 146 10.98 11.87 5.55
CA LEU A 146 11.06 11.40 6.93
C LEU A 146 12.28 10.53 7.16
N LYS A 147 12.96 10.74 8.28
CA LYS A 147 14.16 10.01 8.71
C LYS A 147 14.08 9.70 10.19
N LEU A 148 14.56 8.52 10.56
CA LEU A 148 14.84 8.14 11.94
C LEU A 148 16.26 8.62 12.28
N LEU A 149 16.37 9.53 13.25
CA LEU A 149 17.65 10.18 13.55
C LEU A 149 18.59 9.26 14.33
N ASP A 150 18.03 8.42 15.19
CA ASP A 150 18.80 7.47 16.00
C ASP A 150 19.05 6.13 15.27
N PHE A 151 18.35 5.88 14.15
CA PHE A 151 18.45 4.65 13.35
C PHE A 151 18.66 4.96 11.85
N PRO A 152 19.76 5.63 11.46
CA PRO A 152 19.97 6.11 10.09
C PRO A 152 20.11 4.99 9.04
N GLU A 153 20.38 3.75 9.47
CA GLU A 153 20.47 2.56 8.61
C GLU A 153 19.10 1.95 8.27
N ILE A 154 18.03 2.52 8.83
CA ILE A 154 16.64 2.19 8.50
C ILE A 154 16.07 3.37 7.74
N LYS A 155 15.83 3.16 6.44
CA LYS A 155 15.12 4.15 5.63
C LYS A 155 13.62 4.02 5.86
N VAL A 156 12.97 5.17 5.93
CA VAL A 156 11.52 5.31 6.07
C VAL A 156 11.00 6.05 4.84
N MET A 157 9.86 5.62 4.31
CA MET A 157 9.23 6.19 3.13
C MET A 157 7.72 5.90 3.13
N ASN A 158 6.96 6.64 2.31
CA ASN A 158 5.52 6.43 2.09
C ASN A 158 4.64 6.39 3.36
N ILE A 159 5.11 6.91 4.50
CA ILE A 159 4.40 6.84 5.79
C ILE A 159 4.19 8.24 6.36
N ASP A 160 2.96 8.51 6.79
CA ASP A 160 2.62 9.69 7.58
C ASP A 160 3.30 9.61 8.96
N PRO A 161 3.98 10.68 9.44
CA PRO A 161 4.59 10.69 10.77
C PRO A 161 3.63 10.35 11.92
N GLY A 162 2.35 10.73 11.82
CA GLY A 162 1.30 10.35 12.77
C GLY A 162 0.97 8.85 12.72
N PHE A 163 0.99 8.24 11.52
CA PHE A 163 0.89 6.78 11.43
C PHE A 163 2.11 6.10 12.03
N LEU A 164 3.33 6.58 11.73
CA LEU A 164 4.57 6.10 12.36
C LEU A 164 4.49 6.15 13.89
N GLU A 165 3.95 7.23 14.45
CA GLU A 165 3.79 7.42 15.90
C GLU A 165 2.74 6.49 16.52
N ALA A 166 1.73 6.07 15.74
CA ALA A 166 0.72 5.11 16.16
C ALA A 166 1.22 3.65 16.14
N LEU A 167 2.35 3.36 15.47
CA LEU A 167 2.96 2.04 15.48
C LEU A 167 3.69 1.77 16.79
N ASP A 168 3.50 0.57 17.35
CA ASP A 168 4.21 0.10 18.55
C ASP A 168 5.65 -0.37 18.24
N ILE A 169 6.44 0.53 17.66
CA ILE A 169 7.85 0.30 17.31
C ILE A 169 8.72 0.47 18.55
N LYS A 170 9.56 -0.54 18.83
CA LYS A 170 10.41 -0.58 20.02
C LYS A 170 11.89 -0.67 19.63
N PRO A 171 12.77 0.14 20.26
CA PRO A 171 14.20 -0.10 20.18
C PRO A 171 14.56 -1.48 20.75
N ALA A 172 15.39 -2.24 20.03
CA ALA A 172 15.94 -3.52 20.47
C ALA A 172 17.45 -3.53 20.19
N GLY A 173 18.22 -2.96 21.12
CA GLY A 173 19.66 -2.74 20.93
C GLY A 173 19.92 -1.78 19.76
N ASP A 174 20.65 -2.25 18.75
CA ASP A 174 20.97 -1.51 17.53
C ASP A 174 19.92 -1.69 16.41
N LYS A 175 18.81 -2.37 16.70
CA LYS A 175 17.69 -2.62 15.78
C LYS A 175 16.41 -1.92 16.23
N LEU A 176 15.44 -1.87 15.32
CA LEU A 176 14.05 -1.55 15.63
C LEU A 176 13.17 -2.79 15.47
N GLU A 177 12.45 -3.12 16.54
CA GLU A 177 11.33 -4.04 16.48
C GLU A 177 10.11 -3.36 15.86
N ILE A 178 9.67 -3.85 14.72
CA ILE A 178 8.51 -3.33 13.98
C ILE A 178 7.42 -4.41 13.98
N PRO A 179 6.18 -4.10 14.44
CA PRO A 179 5.08 -5.05 14.40
C PRO A 179 4.67 -5.39 12.96
N VAL A 180 4.51 -6.68 12.67
CA VAL A 180 4.04 -7.20 11.38
C VAL A 180 3.13 -8.41 11.61
N THR A 181 2.19 -8.65 10.71
CA THR A 181 1.37 -9.88 10.74
C THR A 181 2.14 -11.07 10.19
N HIS A 182 2.94 -10.87 9.13
CA HIS A 182 3.64 -11.94 8.41
C HIS A 182 5.11 -11.63 8.14
N GLN A 183 5.90 -12.70 7.99
CA GLN A 183 7.25 -12.66 7.43
C GLN A 183 7.25 -13.43 6.11
N ILE A 184 7.60 -12.76 5.02
CA ILE A 184 7.47 -13.21 3.64
C ILE A 184 8.86 -13.40 3.05
N PRO A 185 9.18 -14.53 2.41
CA PRO A 185 10.49 -14.74 1.82
C PRO A 185 10.60 -13.98 0.49
N ALA A 186 11.73 -13.33 0.21
CA ALA A 186 11.93 -12.60 -1.04
C ALA A 186 11.70 -13.44 -2.32
N LYS A 187 11.85 -14.77 -2.26
CA LYS A 187 11.68 -15.68 -3.41
C LYS A 187 10.27 -15.65 -4.04
N ILE A 188 9.26 -15.19 -3.31
CA ILE A 188 7.88 -15.08 -3.82
C ILE A 188 7.48 -13.64 -4.14
N MET A 189 8.40 -12.69 -4.06
CA MET A 189 8.12 -11.34 -4.56
C MET A 189 8.19 -11.34 -6.10
N GLY A 190 7.29 -10.62 -6.75
CA GLY A 190 7.11 -10.66 -8.21
C GLY A 190 7.03 -9.28 -8.87
N SER A 191 5.89 -9.00 -9.49
CA SER A 191 5.62 -7.77 -10.24
C SER A 191 5.99 -6.53 -9.42
N GLY A 192 6.58 -5.53 -10.07
CA GLY A 192 7.15 -4.35 -9.42
C GLY A 192 8.64 -4.47 -9.05
N LEU A 193 9.25 -5.67 -9.13
CA LEU A 193 10.72 -5.82 -9.14
C LEU A 193 11.35 -5.10 -10.34
N GLY A 194 12.54 -4.52 -10.15
CA GLY A 194 13.23 -3.75 -11.18
C GLY A 194 12.82 -2.28 -11.28
N ALA A 195 11.78 -1.86 -10.54
CA ALA A 195 11.50 -0.44 -10.33
C ALA A 195 12.72 0.28 -9.74
N THR A 196 13.07 1.44 -10.30
CA THR A 196 14.27 2.20 -9.95
C THR A 196 14.11 3.05 -8.68
N GLN A 197 12.90 3.08 -8.12
CA GLN A 197 12.51 3.85 -6.96
C GLN A 197 11.40 3.10 -6.19
N THR A 198 11.18 3.45 -4.92
CA THR A 198 10.20 2.79 -4.02
C THR A 198 9.26 3.79 -3.32
N TYR A 199 9.22 5.04 -3.79
CA TYR A 199 8.37 6.13 -3.29
C TYR A 199 6.98 6.19 -3.96
N SER A 200 6.78 5.46 -5.06
CA SER A 200 5.49 5.29 -5.71
C SER A 200 5.15 3.81 -5.89
N GLY A 201 3.85 3.53 -5.93
CA GLY A 201 3.32 2.18 -6.13
C GLY A 201 3.82 1.13 -5.13
N ASP A 202 3.83 -0.11 -5.58
CA ASP A 202 3.95 -1.33 -4.80
C ASP A 202 4.60 -2.46 -5.62
N TYR A 203 4.71 -3.63 -5.01
CA TYR A 203 5.18 -4.87 -5.64
C TYR A 203 4.57 -6.10 -4.97
N ASP A 204 4.48 -7.19 -5.71
CA ASP A 204 3.48 -8.22 -5.46
C ASP A 204 4.05 -9.44 -4.72
N ILE A 205 3.26 -9.97 -3.79
CA ILE A 205 3.48 -11.27 -3.14
C ILE A 205 2.81 -12.36 -3.99
N GLN A 206 3.56 -13.24 -4.64
CA GLN A 206 3.01 -14.33 -5.43
C GLN A 206 2.50 -15.46 -4.54
N LEU A 207 1.23 -15.85 -4.72
CA LEU A 207 0.56 -16.88 -3.91
C LEU A 207 0.18 -18.15 -4.70
N PHE A 208 0.85 -18.41 -5.82
CA PHE A 208 0.51 -19.55 -6.70
C PHE A 208 1.03 -20.91 -6.22
N ASP A 209 2.06 -20.93 -5.36
CA ASP A 209 2.62 -22.16 -4.80
C ASP A 209 2.01 -22.46 -3.43
N LYS A 210 0.98 -23.30 -3.40
CA LYS A 210 0.22 -23.64 -2.18
C LYS A 210 1.12 -24.09 -1.01
N PRO A 211 2.10 -25.01 -1.18
CA PRO A 211 3.00 -25.39 -0.09
C PRO A 211 3.79 -24.20 0.50
N THR A 212 4.22 -23.24 -0.33
CA THR A 212 4.86 -22.02 0.18
C THR A 212 3.85 -21.12 0.90
N VAL A 213 2.64 -20.96 0.38
CA VAL A 213 1.58 -20.16 1.04
C VAL A 213 1.28 -20.71 2.44
N GLU A 214 1.09 -22.02 2.57
CA GLU A 214 0.84 -22.70 3.86
C GLU A 214 2.04 -22.56 4.81
N ALA A 215 3.27 -22.78 4.32
CA ALA A 215 4.47 -22.73 5.15
C ALA A 215 4.75 -21.34 5.77
N TYR A 216 4.28 -20.27 5.14
CA TYR A 216 4.42 -18.90 5.61
C TYR A 216 3.11 -18.30 6.14
N GLY A 217 2.04 -19.10 6.20
CA GLY A 217 0.74 -18.68 6.73
C GLY A 217 0.11 -17.53 5.95
N LEU A 218 0.23 -17.49 4.63
CA LEU A 218 -0.19 -16.33 3.83
C LEU A 218 -1.66 -16.37 3.38
N GLU A 219 -2.43 -17.38 3.79
CA GLU A 219 -3.83 -17.55 3.40
C GLU A 219 -4.77 -16.51 4.03
N ASP A 220 -4.40 -15.98 5.20
CA ASP A 220 -5.21 -15.03 5.96
C ASP A 220 -4.69 -13.58 5.85
N LEU A 221 -3.80 -13.30 4.89
CA LEU A 221 -3.35 -11.94 4.55
C LEU A 221 -4.55 -11.02 4.37
N ARG A 222 -4.47 -9.83 4.99
CA ARG A 222 -5.53 -8.82 4.91
C ARG A 222 -5.01 -7.53 4.30
N LEU A 223 -5.91 -6.81 3.64
CA LEU A 223 -5.64 -5.46 3.15
C LEU A 223 -5.30 -4.57 4.35
N GLY A 224 -4.21 -3.82 4.26
CA GLY A 224 -3.72 -2.96 5.34
C GLY A 224 -2.80 -3.64 6.36
N ASP A 225 -2.52 -4.94 6.20
CA ASP A 225 -1.54 -5.64 7.05
C ASP A 225 -0.14 -5.09 6.83
N LEU A 226 0.59 -4.90 7.93
CA LEU A 226 2.02 -4.66 7.89
C LEU A 226 2.74 -6.00 7.78
N VAL A 227 3.58 -6.15 6.76
CA VAL A 227 4.31 -7.40 6.48
C VAL A 227 5.80 -7.12 6.36
N ALA A 228 6.62 -8.05 6.86
CA ALA A 228 8.06 -8.02 6.65
C ALA A 228 8.46 -8.92 5.49
N ILE A 229 9.24 -8.41 4.55
CA ILE A 229 9.80 -9.15 3.44
C ILE A 229 11.28 -9.36 3.74
N MET A 230 11.61 -10.63 3.97
CA MET A 230 12.93 -11.10 4.37
C MET A 230 13.84 -11.21 3.14
N ASP A 231 15.09 -10.83 3.31
CA ASP A 231 16.11 -10.75 2.25
C ASP A 231 15.76 -9.79 1.10
N ALA A 232 15.00 -8.74 1.39
CA ALA A 232 14.63 -7.70 0.43
C ALA A 232 15.17 -6.32 0.84
N ASP A 233 15.84 -5.64 -0.09
CA ASP A 233 16.27 -4.25 0.05
C ASP A 233 15.47 -3.35 -0.90
N SER A 234 14.83 -2.33 -0.31
CA SER A 234 14.02 -1.32 -1.01
C SER A 234 14.59 0.09 -0.83
N THR A 235 15.88 0.21 -0.50
CA THR A 235 16.56 1.48 -0.18
C THR A 235 16.54 2.50 -1.32
N TYR A 236 16.54 2.02 -2.57
CA TYR A 236 16.45 2.84 -3.79
C TYR A 236 15.45 2.19 -4.76
N GLY A 237 15.86 1.13 -5.46
CA GLY A 237 14.97 0.20 -6.15
C GLY A 237 14.78 -1.08 -5.35
N ARG A 238 13.92 -1.96 -5.84
CA ARG A 238 13.60 -3.25 -5.20
C ARG A 238 14.54 -4.34 -5.68
N LEU A 239 15.22 -5.00 -4.75
CA LEU A 239 16.12 -6.11 -5.07
C LEU A 239 16.23 -7.13 -3.92
N TYR A 240 16.67 -8.34 -4.28
CA TYR A 240 17.06 -9.35 -3.30
C TYR A 240 18.43 -9.01 -2.70
N ARG A 241 18.52 -9.02 -1.37
CA ARG A 241 19.77 -8.93 -0.63
C ARG A 241 19.66 -9.72 0.65
N LYS A 242 20.43 -10.79 0.77
CA LYS A 242 20.49 -11.62 1.97
C LYS A 242 20.78 -10.75 3.21
N GLY A 243 19.97 -10.95 4.25
CA GLY A 243 20.02 -10.22 5.52
C GLY A 243 19.35 -8.84 5.50
N ALA A 244 18.93 -8.33 4.34
CA ALA A 244 18.11 -7.13 4.28
C ALA A 244 16.68 -7.43 4.73
N VAL A 245 16.00 -6.43 5.26
CA VAL A 245 14.61 -6.54 5.68
C VAL A 245 13.86 -5.31 5.19
N THR A 246 12.75 -5.53 4.49
CA THR A 246 11.80 -4.49 4.09
C THR A 246 10.50 -4.70 4.86
N VAL A 247 9.87 -3.65 5.37
CA VAL A 247 8.51 -3.72 5.91
C VAL A 247 7.62 -2.85 5.04
N GLY A 248 6.47 -3.38 4.66
CA GLY A 248 5.47 -2.66 3.87
C GLY A 248 4.06 -2.95 4.35
N ILE A 249 3.09 -2.38 3.64
CA ILE A 249 1.66 -2.56 3.88
C ILE A 249 1.01 -3.24 2.68
N VAL A 250 0.12 -4.21 2.90
CA VAL A 250 -0.65 -4.86 1.83
C VAL A 250 -1.74 -3.92 1.32
N VAL A 251 -1.82 -3.67 0.00
CA VAL A 251 -2.64 -2.57 -0.54
C VAL A 251 -3.73 -2.99 -1.52
N HIS A 252 -3.60 -4.13 -2.21
CA HIS A 252 -4.65 -4.64 -3.10
C HIS A 252 -4.80 -6.16 -3.00
N CYS A 253 -5.92 -6.67 -3.52
CA CYS A 253 -6.23 -8.09 -3.48
C CYS A 253 -5.27 -8.91 -4.35
N ASN A 254 -5.30 -10.23 -4.17
CA ASN A 254 -4.57 -11.18 -4.99
C ASN A 254 -4.90 -11.04 -6.48
N SER A 255 -4.00 -11.59 -7.29
CA SER A 255 -4.10 -11.62 -8.73
C SER A 255 -4.09 -13.06 -9.21
N VAL A 256 -4.77 -13.31 -10.31
CA VAL A 256 -4.69 -14.59 -11.03
C VAL A 256 -3.49 -14.65 -11.96
N ILE A 257 -2.87 -13.52 -12.29
CA ILE A 257 -1.86 -13.37 -13.35
C ILE A 257 -0.48 -13.84 -12.86
N SER A 258 0.21 -14.65 -13.65
CA SER A 258 1.58 -15.10 -13.33
C SER A 258 2.50 -13.93 -12.97
N GLY A 259 3.21 -14.04 -11.85
CA GLY A 259 4.11 -12.99 -11.36
C GLY A 259 3.44 -11.96 -10.44
N HIS A 260 2.11 -11.97 -10.31
CA HIS A 260 1.35 -11.01 -9.51
C HIS A 260 0.73 -11.64 -8.25
N GLY A 261 0.11 -10.81 -7.40
CA GLY A 261 -0.57 -11.21 -6.17
C GLY A 261 -0.91 -10.01 -5.30
N PRO A 262 -1.14 -10.13 -3.97
CA PRO A 262 -1.37 -8.95 -3.15
C PRO A 262 -0.18 -7.99 -3.18
N GLY A 263 -0.43 -6.72 -3.50
CA GLY A 263 0.60 -5.69 -3.61
C GLY A 263 1.05 -5.16 -2.26
N VAL A 264 2.32 -4.77 -2.15
CA VAL A 264 2.93 -4.21 -0.94
C VAL A 264 3.57 -2.84 -1.20
N THR A 265 3.04 -1.78 -0.58
CA THR A 265 3.71 -0.47 -0.55
C THR A 265 4.80 -0.49 0.53
N THR A 266 6.04 -0.19 0.15
CA THR A 266 7.19 -0.14 1.09
C THR A 266 7.05 1.01 2.09
N LEU A 267 7.26 0.73 3.39
CA LEU A 267 7.26 1.75 4.46
C LEU A 267 8.64 1.89 5.13
N PHE A 268 9.31 0.76 5.39
CA PHE A 268 10.63 0.70 6.01
C PHE A 268 11.54 -0.22 5.22
N THR A 269 12.84 0.05 5.24
CA THR A 269 13.84 -0.89 4.70
C THR A 269 15.18 -0.71 5.38
N SER A 270 15.86 -1.81 5.63
CA SER A 270 17.25 -1.80 6.05
C SER A 270 18.04 -2.82 5.24
N SER A 271 19.00 -2.31 4.45
CA SER A 271 19.94 -3.13 3.69
C SER A 271 20.93 -3.91 4.56
N LYS A 272 20.98 -3.61 5.86
CA LYS A 272 21.90 -4.18 6.86
C LYS A 272 21.16 -4.98 7.95
N GLY A 273 19.88 -5.26 7.77
CA GLY A 273 19.12 -6.07 8.72
C GLY A 273 18.91 -5.42 10.09
N LYS A 274 18.79 -4.08 10.13
CA LYS A 274 18.51 -3.32 11.37
C LYS A 274 17.04 -3.29 11.77
N ILE A 275 16.17 -3.97 11.03
CA ILE A 275 14.77 -4.19 11.40
C ILE A 275 14.66 -5.61 11.97
N ALA A 276 14.02 -5.74 13.12
CA ALA A 276 13.62 -7.00 13.72
C ALA A 276 12.08 -7.11 13.62
N PRO A 277 11.54 -7.89 12.66
CA PRO A 277 10.09 -8.08 12.58
C PRO A 277 9.56 -8.75 13.84
N ARG A 278 8.49 -8.19 14.42
CA ARG A 278 7.79 -8.75 15.59
C ARG A 278 6.38 -9.17 15.17
N ILE A 279 6.05 -10.45 15.28
CA ILE A 279 4.72 -10.94 14.91
C ILE A 279 3.67 -10.34 15.85
N ASP A 280 2.66 -9.71 15.27
CA ASP A 280 1.55 -9.06 15.95
C ASP A 280 0.29 -9.12 15.05
N PRO A 281 -0.72 -9.94 15.38
CA PRO A 281 -1.97 -10.03 14.61
C PRO A 281 -2.79 -8.72 14.58
N GLY A 282 -2.45 -7.75 15.42
CA GLY A 282 -3.03 -6.41 15.45
C GLY A 282 -2.34 -5.42 14.50
N ALA A 283 -1.25 -5.82 13.81
CA ALA A 283 -0.46 -4.96 12.93
C ALA A 283 -1.14 -4.67 11.59
N ASN A 284 -2.35 -4.11 11.62
CA ASN A 284 -3.14 -3.70 10.47
C ASN A 284 -3.57 -2.24 10.62
N ILE A 285 -3.41 -1.43 9.58
CA ILE A 285 -3.70 0.02 9.63
C ILE A 285 -5.15 0.32 10.04
N ALA A 286 -6.12 -0.53 9.65
CA ALA A 286 -7.52 -0.33 9.99
C ALA A 286 -7.75 -0.39 11.51
N LYS A 287 -7.02 -1.28 12.21
CA LYS A 287 -7.04 -1.39 13.67
C LYS A 287 -6.23 -0.28 14.34
N ILE A 288 -5.01 -0.05 13.85
CA ILE A 288 -4.07 0.94 14.43
C ILE A 288 -4.66 2.35 14.38
N LEU A 289 -5.28 2.73 13.25
CA LEU A 289 -5.89 4.05 13.06
C LEU A 289 -7.41 4.06 13.34
N LYS A 290 -8.00 2.92 13.75
CA LYS A 290 -9.43 2.78 14.06
C LYS A 290 -10.35 3.22 12.91
N LEU A 291 -9.99 2.82 11.69
CA LEU A 291 -10.75 3.13 10.46
C LEU A 291 -12.04 2.32 10.34
N ARG A 292 -12.14 1.24 11.13
CA ARG A 292 -13.25 0.31 11.17
C ARG A 292 -13.63 0.01 12.62
N THR A 293 -14.92 -0.20 12.83
CA THR A 293 -15.50 -0.54 14.14
C THR A 293 -15.87 -2.01 14.26
N ASP A 294 -15.79 -2.76 13.15
CA ASP A 294 -16.24 -4.15 13.00
C ASP A 294 -15.10 -5.18 13.00
N ILE A 295 -13.84 -4.76 13.22
CA ILE A 295 -12.65 -5.63 13.24
C ILE A 295 -11.65 -5.28 14.36
#